data_AF-A0A7Y6AEM2-F1
#
_entry.id   AF-A0A7Y6AEM2-F1
#
_cell.length_a   1.000
_cell.length_b   1.000
_cell.length_c   1.000
_cell.angle_alpha   90.00
_cell.angle_beta   90.00
_cell.angle_gamma   90.00
#
_symmetry.space_group_name_H-M   'P 1'
#
loop_
_entity.id
_entity.type
_entity.pdbx_description
1 polymer ?
#
loop_
_entity_poly.entity_id
_entity_poly.type
_entity_poly.pdbx_seq_one_letter_code
_entity_poly.pdbx_strand_id
1 'polypeptide(L)' 'GYAHSDSEVIPGLSSTAVPILSGTRGIVGTVAVVRLLGPASDEAALAQRLQRAARTIAAELP' A
#
# COMPACT_ATOMS: atom_id res chain seq x y z
N GLY A 1 2.74 -3.05 -8.87
CA GLY A 1 3.38 -3.86 -7.81
C GLY A 1 2.91 -3.37 -6.44
N TYR A 2 3.33 -4.05 -5.38
CA TYR A 2 3.17 -3.62 -4.00
C TYR A 2 4.47 -3.87 -3.24
N ALA A 3 4.69 -3.13 -2.15
CA ALA A 3 5.76 -3.37 -1.21
C ALA A 3 5.16 -3.96 0.08
N HIS A 4 5.89 -4.87 0.70
CA HIS A 4 5.54 -5.51 1.97
C HIS A 4 6.76 -5.49 2.88
N SER A 5 6.54 -5.23 4.17
CA SER A 5 7.59 -5.25 5.19
C SER A 5 7.06 -5.84 6.50
N ASP A 6 7.92 -6.58 7.20
CA ASP A 6 7.66 -7.12 8.53
C ASP A 6 8.78 -6.72 9.47
N SER A 7 8.45 -5.94 10.51
CA SER A 7 9.38 -5.47 11.55
C SER A 7 10.63 -4.75 11.04
N GLU A 8 10.62 -4.25 9.79
CA GLU A 8 11.78 -3.62 9.16
C GLU A 8 12.14 -2.28 9.82
N VAL A 9 11.12 -1.48 10.19
CA VAL A 9 11.30 -0.16 10.82
C VAL A 9 10.88 -0.16 12.28
N ILE A 10 9.71 -0.74 12.58
CA ILE A 10 9.16 -0.81 13.94
C ILE A 10 8.93 -2.29 14.28
N PRO A 11 9.60 -2.82 15.32
CA PRO A 11 9.41 -4.21 15.74
C PRO A 11 7.95 -4.51 16.06
N GLY A 12 7.45 -5.64 15.55
CA GLY A 12 6.08 -6.08 15.78
C GLY A 12 5.03 -5.41 14.90
N LEU A 13 5.43 -4.55 13.95
CA LEU A 13 4.54 -4.04 12.90
C LEU A 13 4.82 -4.68 11.55
N SER A 14 3.77 -4.79 10.75
CA SER A 14 3.81 -5.20 9.36
C SER A 14 3.10 -4.14 8.51
N SER A 15 3.57 -3.95 7.28
CA SER A 15 2.92 -3.01 6.37
C SER A 15 2.92 -3.45 4.93
N THR A 16 1.82 -3.14 4.25
CA THR A 16 1.63 -3.39 2.82
C THR A 16 1.24 -2.09 2.16
N ALA A 17 1.98 -1.72 1.12
CA ALA A 17 1.94 -0.40 0.52
C ALA A 17 1.85 -0.48 -1.01
N VAL A 18 1.10 0.44 -1.60
CA VAL A 18 0.93 0.56 -3.06
C VAL A 18 1.11 2.01 -3.50
N PRO A 19 1.76 2.26 -4.64
CA PRO A 19 1.95 3.62 -5.14
C PRO A 19 0.63 4.21 -5.65
N ILE A 20 0.48 5.52 -5.49
CA ILE A 20 -0.53 6.33 -6.16
C ILE A 20 0.12 6.93 -7.40
N LEU A 21 -0.43 6.61 -8.57
CA LEU A 21 0.08 7.04 -9.87
C LEU A 21 -0.80 8.15 -10.44
N SER A 22 -0.25 9.36 -10.60
CA SER A 22 -0.85 10.39 -11.44
C SER A 22 -0.46 10.12 -12.90
N GLY A 23 -1.43 10.30 -13.80
CA GLY A 23 -1.19 10.14 -15.24
C GLY A 23 -0.17 11.14 -15.81
N THR A 24 0.02 12.28 -15.15
CA THR A 24 0.89 13.37 -15.63
C THR A 24 2.21 13.48 -14.86
N ARG A 25 2.25 13.01 -13.60
CA ARG A 25 3.40 13.20 -12.69
C ARG A 25 4.09 11.91 -12.26
N GLY A 26 3.58 10.75 -12.68
CA GLY A 26 4.10 9.46 -12.22
C GLY A 26 3.70 9.17 -10.77
N ILE A 27 4.60 8.63 -9.96
CA ILE A 27 4.31 8.32 -8.55
C ILE A 27 4.24 9.63 -7.75
N VAL A 28 3.07 9.92 -7.17
CA VAL A 28 2.81 11.15 -6.40
C VAL A 28 2.59 10.88 -4.91
N GLY A 29 2.45 9.62 -4.52
CA GLY A 29 2.23 9.21 -3.14
C GLY A 29 2.12 7.71 -2.99
N THR A 30 1.77 7.26 -1.80
CA THR A 30 1.59 5.84 -1.46
C THR A 30 0.44 5.70 -0.47
N VAL A 31 -0.36 4.64 -0.61
CA VAL A 31 -1.31 4.20 0.40
C VAL A 31 -0.79 2.92 1.03
N ALA A 32 -0.82 2.85 2.35
CA ALA A 32 -0.38 1.69 3.10
C ALA A 32 -1.39 1.29 4.17
N VAL A 33 -1.46 -0.02 4.45
CA VAL A 33 -2.06 -0.56 5.66
C VAL A 33 -0.94 -0.97 6.59
N VAL A 34 -0.97 -0.45 7.80
CA VAL A 34 -0.06 -0.83 8.89
C VAL A 34 -0.85 -1.64 9.89
N ARG A 35 -0.32 -2.80 10.29
CA ARG A 35 -0.96 -3.75 11.18
C ARG A 35 0.04 -4.30 12.17
N LEU A 36 -0.45 -4.80 13.31
CA LEU A 36 0.36 -5.64 14.19
C LEU A 36 0.78 -6.90 13.42
N LEU A 37 2.04 -7.30 13.61
CA LEU A 37 2.53 -8.57 13.12
C LEU A 37 1.73 -9.68 13.81
N GLY A 38 1.15 -10.57 13.02
CA GLY A 38 0.22 -11.57 13.48
C GLY A 38 0.20 -12.77 12.53
N PRO A 39 -0.90 -13.54 12.50
CA PRO A 39 -1.04 -14.65 11.55
C PRO A 39 -0.78 -14.20 10.12
N ALA A 40 -0.32 -15.13 9.28
CA ALA A 40 -0.09 -14.87 7.86
C ALA A 40 -1.36 -14.26 7.23
N SER A 41 -1.20 -13.09 6.62
CA SER A 41 -2.24 -12.47 5.80
C SER A 41 -1.96 -12.68 4.33
N ASP A 42 -3.05 -12.71 3.57
CA ASP A 42 -2.98 -12.70 2.11
C ASP A 42 -2.59 -11.29 1.62
N GLU A 43 -1.28 -11.05 1.53
CA GLU A 43 -0.73 -9.76 1.09
C GLU A 43 -1.14 -9.41 -0.33
N ALA A 44 -1.35 -10.40 -1.20
CA ALA A 44 -1.82 -10.16 -2.55
C ALA A 44 -3.26 -9.61 -2.54
N ALA A 45 -4.15 -10.21 -1.75
CA ALA A 45 -5.52 -9.71 -1.59
C ALA A 45 -5.56 -8.32 -0.94
N LEU A 46 -4.72 -8.08 0.08
CA LEU A 46 -4.61 -6.77 0.72
C LEU A 46 -4.11 -5.70 -0.28
N ALA A 47 -3.05 -6.02 -1.03
CA ALA A 47 -2.51 -5.16 -2.06
C ALA A 47 -3.53 -4.86 -3.18
N GLN A 48 -4.34 -5.84 -3.60
CA GLN A 48 -5.40 -5.59 -4.59
C GLN A 48 -6.44 -4.59 -4.07
N ARG A 49 -6.83 -4.69 -2.79
CA ARG A 49 -7.75 -3.74 -2.16
C ARG A 49 -7.14 -2.35 -2.08
N LEU A 50 -5.87 -2.27 -1.68
CA LEU A 50 -5.15 -1.00 -1.63
C LEU A 50 -4.98 -0.38 -3.02
N GLN A 51 -4.75 -1.17 -4.06
CA GLN A 51 -4.67 -0.67 -5.43
C GLN A 51 -5.99 -0.04 -5.89
N ARG A 52 -7.14 -0.59 -5.49
CA ARG A 52 -8.44 0.04 -5.78
C ARG A 52 -8.54 1.41 -5.10
N ALA A 53 -8.19 1.49 -3.82
CA ALA A 53 -8.18 2.75 -3.07
C ALA A 53 -7.20 3.77 -3.69
N ALA A 54 -6.00 3.33 -4.08
CA ALA A 54 -5.00 4.19 -4.72
C ALA A 54 -5.47 4.71 -6.08
N ARG A 55 -6.21 3.92 -6.87
CA ARG A 55 -6.83 4.37 -8.12
C ARG A 55 -7.94 5.40 -7.88
N THR A 56 -8.76 5.21 -6.83
CA THR A 56 -9.77 6.19 -6.45
C THR A 56 -9.13 7.53 -6.08
N ILE A 57 -8.06 7.50 -5.27
CA ILE A 57 -7.32 8.74 -4.94
C ILE A 57 -6.67 9.34 -6.18
N ALA A 58 -6.05 8.53 -7.03
CA ALA A 58 -5.42 9.01 -8.26
C ALA A 58 -6.39 9.69 -9.23
N ALA A 59 -7.67 9.27 -9.26
CA ALA A 59 -8.70 9.90 -10.08
C ALA A 59 -9.05 11.32 -9.64
N GLU A 60 -8.78 11.67 -8.38
CA GLU A 60 -8.98 13.02 -7.82
C GLU A 60 -7.75 13.92 -8.01
N LEU A 61 -6.65 13.38 -8.57
CA LEU A 61 -5.40 14.11 -8.76
C LEU A 61 -5.27 14.62 -10.21
N PRO A 62 -4.75 15.85 -10.40
CA PRO A 62 -4.49 16.41 -11.73
C PRO A 62 -3.31 15.75 -12.47
#